data_AF-A0A7J0CJR9-F1
#
_entry.id   AF-A0A7J0CJR9-F1
#
_cell.length_a   1.000
_cell.length_b   1.000
_cell.length_c   1.000
_cell.angle_alpha   90.00
_cell.angle_beta   90.00
_cell.angle_gamma   90.00
#
_symmetry.space_group_name_H-M   'P 1'
#
loop_
_entity.id
_entity.type
_entity.pdbx_description
1 polymer ?
#
loop_
_entity_poly.entity_id
_entity_poly.type
_entity_poly.pdbx_seq_one_letter_code
_entity_poly.pdbx_strand_id
1 'polypeptide(L)'
;MAKQAPGDLDGDGRPETVAVVHCDAGSGTPPSGIYVLTQGSGAAPRVVATLVDPADKKTVGDFAVREGRVSATLLGYSSLEVPRCCPDQEEQASWRWKGNAFVRTSGDLARAV
;
A
#
# COMPACT_ATOMS: atom_id res chain seq x y z
N MET A 1 -11.93 -6.30 -2.15
CA MET A 1 -11.14 -5.10 -1.77
C MET A 1 -11.28 -4.93 -0.28
N ALA A 2 -10.17 -4.65 0.43
CA ALA A 2 -10.16 -4.58 1.89
C ALA A 2 -10.38 -3.15 2.40
N LYS A 3 -9.65 -2.19 1.83
CA LYS A 3 -9.70 -0.76 2.19
C LYS A 3 -9.45 0.08 0.93
N GLN A 4 -9.99 1.29 0.88
CA GLN A 4 -9.65 2.27 -0.15
C GLN A 4 -9.74 3.68 0.41
N ALA A 5 -8.98 4.61 -0.17
CA ALA A 5 -9.08 6.03 0.12
C ALA A 5 -8.74 6.87 -1.11
N PRO A 6 -9.51 7.94 -1.39
CA PRO A 6 -9.17 8.91 -2.42
C PRO A 6 -8.15 9.94 -1.93
N GLY A 7 -7.47 10.61 -2.85
CA GLY A 7 -6.63 11.79 -2.59
C GLY A 7 -5.97 12.29 -3.86
N ASP A 8 -5.75 13.60 -3.96
CA ASP A 8 -4.90 14.19 -5.00
C ASP A 8 -3.43 13.86 -4.65
N LEU A 9 -2.84 12.90 -5.34
CA LEU A 9 -1.53 12.34 -4.99
C LEU A 9 -0.40 12.88 -5.85
N ASP A 10 -0.70 13.35 -7.05
CA ASP A 10 0.27 13.95 -7.96
C ASP A 10 0.19 15.49 -8.03
N GLY A 11 -0.85 16.09 -7.44
CA GLY A 11 -1.03 17.54 -7.32
C GLY A 11 -1.70 18.18 -8.53
N ASP A 12 -2.32 17.41 -9.42
CA ASP A 12 -2.99 17.92 -10.63
C ASP A 12 -4.42 18.43 -10.38
N GLY A 13 -4.93 18.31 -9.16
CA GLY A 13 -6.27 18.72 -8.76
C GLY A 13 -7.36 17.66 -9.01
N ARG A 14 -7.00 16.46 -9.48
CA ARG A 14 -7.89 15.31 -9.64
C ARG A 14 -7.52 14.24 -8.62
N PRO A 15 -8.48 13.69 -7.88
CA PRO A 15 -8.16 12.67 -6.89
C PRO A 15 -7.89 11.31 -7.54
N GLU A 16 -6.76 10.71 -7.21
CA GLU A 16 -6.51 9.28 -7.35
C GLU A 16 -7.29 8.48 -6.30
N THR A 17 -7.48 7.19 -6.56
CA THR A 17 -7.96 6.21 -5.58
C THR A 17 -6.84 5.23 -5.25
N VAL A 18 -6.54 5.07 -3.96
CA VAL A 18 -5.63 4.03 -3.49
C VAL A 18 -6.45 2.87 -2.96
N ALA A 19 -6.22 1.68 -3.51
CA ALA A 19 -6.93 0.46 -3.14
C ALA A 19 -5.99 -0.56 -2.50
N VAL A 20 -6.36 -1.01 -1.30
CA VAL A 20 -5.76 -2.17 -0.65
C VAL A 20 -6.61 -3.40 -0.99
N VAL A 21 -5.98 -4.40 -1.57
CA VAL A 21 -6.65 -5.63 -2.01
C VAL A 21 -5.92 -6.85 -1.50
N HIS A 22 -6.68 -7.88 -1.18
CA HIS A 22 -6.18 -9.24 -0.96
C HIS A 22 -7.28 -10.21 -1.40
N CYS A 23 -6.94 -11.47 -1.59
CA CYS A 23 -7.94 -12.51 -1.83
C CYS A 23 -8.88 -12.61 -0.62
N ASP A 24 -10.17 -12.86 -0.89
CA ASP A 24 -11.11 -13.27 0.15
C ASP A 24 -10.92 -14.77 0.38
N ALA A 25 -10.04 -15.11 1.33
CA ALA A 25 -9.72 -16.48 1.67
C ALA A 25 -10.33 -16.80 3.04
N GLY A 26 -11.10 -17.90 3.12
CA GLY A 26 -11.73 -18.32 4.37
C GLY A 26 -10.76 -18.77 5.47
N SER A 27 -9.45 -18.83 5.18
CA SER A 27 -8.39 -19.15 6.15
C SER A 27 -7.04 -18.58 5.72
N GLY A 28 -6.20 -18.24 6.71
CA GLY A 28 -4.86 -17.69 6.53
C GLY A 28 -4.84 -16.17 6.39
N THR A 29 -3.64 -15.63 6.12
CA THR A 29 -3.42 -14.19 5.95
C THR A 29 -2.95 -13.94 4.52
N PRO A 30 -3.88 -13.81 3.55
CA PRO A 30 -3.52 -13.66 2.14
C PRO A 30 -2.68 -12.39 1.95
N PRO A 31 -1.69 -12.43 1.05
CA PRO A 31 -0.87 -11.27 0.78
C PRO A 31 -1.72 -10.14 0.21
N SER A 32 -1.35 -8.93 0.58
CA SER A 32 -2.00 -7.70 0.17
C SER A 32 -1.26 -7.04 -0.98
N GLY A 33 -2.00 -6.37 -1.85
CA GLY A 33 -1.47 -5.40 -2.81
C GLY A 33 -2.01 -4.00 -2.50
N ILE A 34 -1.19 -2.98 -2.79
CA ILE A 34 -1.62 -1.58 -2.76
C ILE A 34 -1.46 -1.01 -4.17
N TYR A 35 -2.57 -0.56 -4.75
CA TYR A 35 -2.61 -0.01 -6.10
C TYR A 35 -3.12 1.43 -6.07
N VAL A 36 -2.54 2.29 -6.91
CA VAL A 36 -3.01 3.64 -7.16
C VAL A 36 -3.70 3.67 -8.51
N LEU A 37 -4.95 4.11 -8.52
CA LEU A 37 -5.78 4.24 -9.71
C LEU A 37 -6.06 5.72 -9.98
N THR A 38 -5.95 6.12 -11.25
CA THR A 38 -6.40 7.44 -11.70
C THR A 38 -7.57 7.30 -12.67
N GLN A 39 -8.42 8.31 -12.73
CA GLN A 39 -9.47 8.40 -13.75
C GLN A 39 -8.86 8.87 -15.08
N GLY A 40 -9.00 8.07 -16.13
CA GLY A 40 -8.69 8.53 -17.48
C GLY A 40 -9.70 9.60 -17.93
N SER A 41 -9.31 10.46 -18.88
CA SER A 41 -10.22 11.45 -19.49
C SER A 41 -11.33 10.76 -20.29
N GLY A 42 -12.43 10.39 -19.63
CA GLY A 42 -13.54 9.64 -20.22
C GLY A 42 -13.25 8.16 -20.49
N ALA A 43 -12.10 7.64 -20.03
CA ALA A 43 -11.69 6.24 -20.19
C ALA A 43 -11.85 5.47 -18.87
N ALA A 44 -11.82 4.14 -18.96
CA ALA A 44 -11.81 3.29 -17.78
C ALA A 44 -10.64 3.65 -16.84
N PRO A 45 -10.83 3.59 -15.51
CA PRO A 45 -9.74 3.79 -14.56
C PRO A 45 -8.57 2.85 -14.86
N ARG A 46 -7.35 3.34 -14.66
CA ARG A 46 -6.12 2.55 -14.85
C ARG A 46 -5.25 2.59 -13.61
N VAL A 47 -4.49 1.52 -13.39
CA VAL A 47 -3.45 1.49 -12.37
C VAL A 47 -2.26 2.31 -12.85
N VAL A 48 -1.86 3.31 -12.06
CA VAL A 48 -0.68 4.15 -12.33
C VAL A 48 0.51 3.80 -11.44
N ALA A 49 0.28 3.11 -10.33
CA ALA A 49 1.34 2.57 -9.50
C ALA A 49 0.88 1.33 -8.72
N THR A 50 1.84 0.44 -8.47
CA THR A 50 1.75 -0.65 -7.51
C THR A 50 2.74 -0.33 -6.38
N LEU A 51 2.22 0.04 -5.21
CA LEU A 51 3.04 0.44 -4.06
C LEU A 51 3.49 -0.76 -3.22
N VAL A 52 2.68 -1.82 -3.21
CA VAL A 52 2.98 -3.13 -2.63
C VAL A 52 2.55 -4.19 -3.62
N ASP A 53 3.46 -5.06 -4.03
CA ASP A 53 3.16 -6.20 -4.88
C ASP A 53 2.72 -7.40 -4.01
N PRO A 54 1.58 -8.07 -4.29
CA PRO A 54 1.22 -9.29 -3.57
C PRO A 54 2.30 -10.37 -3.57
N ALA A 55 3.20 -10.39 -4.56
CA ALA A 55 4.36 -11.28 -4.63
C ALA A 55 5.38 -11.05 -3.50
N ASP A 56 5.39 -9.87 -2.87
CA ASP A 56 6.24 -9.53 -1.72
C ASP A 56 5.78 -10.24 -0.43
N LYS A 57 4.63 -10.94 -0.47
CA LYS A 57 4.07 -11.72 0.63
C LYS A 57 3.88 -10.91 1.92
N LYS A 58 3.58 -9.62 1.77
CA LYS A 58 3.26 -8.72 2.88
C LYS A 58 1.75 -8.65 3.09
N THR A 59 1.34 -8.38 4.32
CA THR A 59 -0.05 -8.05 4.66
C THR A 59 -0.11 -6.58 5.08
N VAL A 60 -1.17 -5.88 4.68
CA VAL A 60 -1.36 -4.46 5.03
C VAL A 60 -2.21 -4.34 6.29
N GLY A 61 -1.66 -3.72 7.32
CA GLY A 61 -2.35 -3.35 8.57
C GLY A 61 -3.02 -1.98 8.46
N ASP A 62 -2.52 -1.02 9.24
CA ASP A 62 -2.95 0.37 9.16
C ASP A 62 -2.66 0.95 7.77
N PHE A 63 -3.56 1.83 7.32
CA PHE A 63 -3.51 2.41 5.98
C PHE A 63 -4.18 3.79 6.00
N ALA A 64 -3.53 4.77 5.38
CA ALA A 64 -4.08 6.12 5.24
C ALA A 64 -3.58 6.83 3.97
N VAL A 65 -4.42 7.73 3.46
CA VAL A 65 -4.07 8.72 2.44
C VAL A 65 -4.30 10.10 3.03
N ARG A 66 -3.25 10.91 3.12
CA ARG A 66 -3.28 12.28 3.68
C ARG A 66 -2.23 13.15 3.01
N GLU A 67 -2.58 14.36 2.61
CA GLU A 67 -1.63 15.38 2.12
C GLU A 67 -0.67 14.86 1.03
N GLY A 68 -1.23 14.23 -0.01
CA GLY A 68 -0.45 13.64 -1.12
C GLY A 68 0.46 12.47 -0.73
N ARG A 69 0.30 11.91 0.48
CA ARG A 69 1.06 10.78 1.00
C ARG A 69 0.16 9.56 1.20
N VAL A 70 0.64 8.41 0.76
CA VAL A 70 0.12 7.10 1.15
C VAL A 70 0.99 6.56 2.27
N SER A 71 0.40 6.05 3.35
CA SER A 71 1.12 5.38 4.44
C SER A 71 0.46 4.06 4.80
N ALA A 72 1.27 3.05 5.12
CA ALA A 72 0.78 1.76 5.56
C ALA A 72 1.74 1.06 6.54
N THR A 73 1.20 0.27 7.45
CA THR A 73 1.94 -0.73 8.22
C THR A 73 1.97 -2.03 7.42
N LEU A 74 3.16 -2.53 7.10
CA LEU A 74 3.37 -3.75 6.34
C LEU A 74 3.89 -4.85 7.26
N LEU A 75 3.16 -5.96 7.32
CA LEU A 75 3.54 -7.14 8.08
C LEU A 75 4.16 -8.17 7.15
N GLY A 76 5.27 -8.78 7.56
CA GLY A 76 5.98 -9.78 6.78
C GLY A 76 6.70 -10.81 7.63
N TYR A 77 7.56 -11.59 6.98
CA TYR A 77 8.20 -12.76 7.57
C TYR A 77 9.72 -12.66 7.42
N SER A 78 10.46 -12.90 8.50
CA SER A 78 11.91 -12.91 8.51
C SER A 78 12.51 -14.13 7.79
N SER A 79 11.77 -15.24 7.77
CA SER A 79 12.18 -16.48 7.11
C SER A 79 10.97 -17.35 6.72
N LEU A 80 11.24 -18.44 6.00
CA LEU A 80 10.21 -19.43 5.63
C LEU A 80 9.78 -20.34 6.80
N GLU A 81 10.51 -20.30 7.92
CA GLU A 81 10.21 -21.10 9.12
C GLU A 81 9.15 -20.44 10.00
N VAL A 82 8.90 -19.14 9.81
CA VAL A 82 7.88 -18.40 10.55
C VAL A 82 6.48 -18.88 10.13
N PRO A 83 5.60 -19.31 11.06
CA PRO A 83 4.26 -19.73 10.74
C PRO A 83 3.46 -18.61 10.04
N ARG A 84 2.73 -18.96 8.97
CA ARG A 84 1.92 -18.01 8.19
C ARG A 84 0.79 -17.33 8.96
N CYS A 85 0.42 -17.83 10.14
CA CYS A 85 -0.55 -17.15 11.01
C CYS A 85 0.00 -15.84 11.58
N CYS A 86 1.32 -15.72 11.62
CA CYS A 86 2.00 -14.95 12.63
C CYS A 86 3.22 -14.25 12.00
N PRO A 87 3.02 -13.22 11.16
CA PRO A 87 4.11 -12.37 10.68
C PRO A 87 4.96 -11.83 11.84
N ASP A 88 6.28 -11.85 11.69
CA ASP A 88 7.24 -11.44 12.72
C ASP A 88 8.06 -10.20 12.33
N GLN A 89 7.79 -9.62 11.16
CA GLN A 89 8.34 -8.34 10.74
C GLN A 89 7.23 -7.31 10.59
N GLU A 90 7.51 -6.11 11.06
CA GLU A 90 6.68 -4.93 10.85
C GLU A 90 7.51 -3.81 10.23
N GLU A 91 6.96 -3.16 9.21
CA GLU A 91 7.56 -2.00 8.57
C GLU A 91 6.52 -0.90 8.39
N GLN A 92 6.85 0.31 8.80
CA GLN A 92 6.07 1.49 8.47
C GLN A 92 6.56 2.08 7.15
N ALA A 93 5.70 2.00 6.14
CA ALA A 93 6.01 2.45 4.80
C ALA A 93 5.23 3.71 4.45
N SER A 94 5.87 4.61 3.71
CA SER A 94 5.21 5.76 3.12
C SER A 94 5.66 5.99 1.69
N TRP A 95 4.74 6.48 0.87
CA TRP A 95 4.98 6.79 -0.53
C TRP A 95 4.48 8.19 -0.84
N ARG A 96 5.25 8.90 -1.66
CA ARG A 96 4.87 10.20 -2.22
C ARG A 96 5.21 10.25 -3.69
N TRP A 97 4.37 10.93 -4.46
CA TRP A 97 4.69 11.25 -5.85
C TRP A 97 5.89 12.20 -5.89
N LYS A 98 6.88 11.87 -6.73
CA LYS A 98 8.03 12.71 -7.01
C LYS A 98 8.33 12.65 -8.50
N GLY A 99 8.14 13.77 -9.18
CA GLY A 99 8.34 13.87 -10.63
C GLY A 99 7.31 13.06 -11.39
N ASN A 100 7.61 11.79 -11.65
CA ASN A 100 6.80 10.90 -12.48
C ASN A 100 6.54 9.51 -11.85
N ALA A 101 6.86 9.33 -10.57
CA ALA A 101 6.67 8.06 -9.89
C ALA A 101 6.41 8.24 -8.39
N PHE A 102 5.74 7.25 -7.79
CA PHE A 102 5.69 7.13 -6.33
C PHE A 102 7.04 6.62 -5.83
N VAL A 103 7.67 7.40 -4.97
CA VAL A 103 8.91 7.02 -4.29
C VAL A 103 8.58 6.58 -2.88
N ARG A 104 9.00 5.37 -2.54
CA ARG A 104 8.93 4.86 -1.17
C ARG A 104 9.98 5.56 -0.32
N THR A 105 9.58 6.13 0.80
CA THR A 105 10.48 6.59 1.85
C THR A 105 10.48 5.56 2.97
N SER A 106 11.62 4.88 3.13
CA SER A 106 11.90 4.00 4.27
C SER A 106 12.50 4.85 5.40
N GLY A 107 11.92 4.78 6.60
CA GLY A 107 12.24 5.63 7.76
C GLY A 107 11.13 6.66 7.99
N ASP A 108 10.52 6.80 9.17
CA ASP A 108 11.16 6.90 10.47
C ASP A 108 10.10 6.70 11.59
N LEU A 109 10.00 5.50 12.18
CA LEU A 109 9.40 5.28 13.53
C LEU A 109 10.09 4.14 14.31
N ALA A 110 11.27 3.67 13.86
CA ALA A 110 12.19 2.95 14.75
C ALA A 110 12.87 3.90 15.78
N ARG A 111 12.48 5.17 15.82
CA ARG A 111 12.82 6.15 16.85
C ARG A 111 11.58 6.95 17.27
N ALA A 112 10.76 6.36 18.13
CA ALA A 112 9.94 7.10 19.08
C ALA A 112 9.67 6.20 20.29
N VAL A 113 10.53 6.38 21.31
CA VAL A 113 10.45 6.02 22.74
C VAL A 113 9.86 4.66 23.11
#